data_AF-A0A1F9XPZ4-F1
#
_entry.id   AF-A0A1F9XPZ4-F1
#
_cell.length_a   1.000
_cell.length_b   1.000
_cell.length_c   1.000
_cell.angle_alpha   90.00
_cell.angle_beta   90.00
_cell.angle_gamma   90.00
#
_symmetry.space_group_name_H-M   'P 1'
#
loop_
_entity.id
_entity.type
_entity.pdbx_description
1 polymer ?
#
loop_
_entity_poly.entity_id
_entity_poly.type
_entity_poly.pdbx_seq_one_letter_code
_entity_poly.pdbx_strand_id
1 'polypeptide(L)'
;MKRAALGLLCLSAFWGCKAVPETSKYEAGDYVIYKYYGSYRPEPVILTEKILSKTGNKLEILVDWKSGKEGRSWKQVVTDTPFNQKNSIIDKLVRIENGKETELPNKDNLDLFKLYEGTYLMPQHSPRLINEEKKNLPVGNDNYLCRVRVYKTKVMGRHADMTVTDSEEFKWTNVSSSYKDSRGGLIYAVEVLEHGNRK
;
A
#
# COMPACT_ATOMS: atom_id res chain seq x y z
N MET A 1 -40.68 -57.00 -0.46
CA MET A 1 -39.93 -56.24 -1.49
C MET A 1 -38.98 -55.28 -0.79
N LYS A 2 -37.67 -55.51 -0.93
CA LYS A 2 -36.58 -54.76 -0.31
C LYS A 2 -36.38 -53.42 -1.04
N ARG A 3 -36.36 -52.28 -0.33
CA ARG A 3 -35.87 -51.01 -0.88
C ARG A 3 -34.48 -50.75 -0.32
N ALA A 4 -33.51 -50.75 -1.22
CA ALA A 4 -32.11 -50.45 -0.94
C ALA A 4 -31.93 -48.96 -0.69
N ALA A 5 -31.20 -48.63 0.37
CA ALA A 5 -30.62 -47.32 0.61
C ALA A 5 -29.42 -47.14 -0.32
N LEU A 6 -29.42 -46.11 -1.16
CA LEU A 6 -28.24 -45.67 -1.90
C LEU A 6 -27.71 -44.40 -1.23
N GLY A 7 -26.48 -44.50 -0.75
CA GLY A 7 -25.82 -43.52 0.10
C GLY A 7 -25.56 -42.18 -0.59
N LEU A 8 -25.83 -41.12 0.16
CA LEU A 8 -25.40 -39.76 -0.12
C LEU A 8 -23.92 -39.65 0.29
N LEU A 9 -23.01 -39.78 -0.67
CA LEU A 9 -21.59 -39.43 -0.50
C LEU A 9 -21.50 -37.89 -0.44
N CYS A 10 -21.55 -37.34 0.77
CA CYS A 10 -21.20 -35.97 1.05
C CYS A 10 -19.67 -35.84 0.95
N LEU A 11 -19.17 -35.57 -0.26
CA LEU A 11 -17.82 -35.03 -0.46
C LEU A 11 -17.82 -33.58 -0.01
N SER A 12 -17.59 -33.37 1.29
CA SER A 12 -17.25 -32.05 1.82
C SER A 12 -15.90 -31.64 1.24
N ALA A 13 -15.97 -30.77 0.23
CA ALA A 13 -14.82 -30.02 -0.26
C ALA A 13 -14.29 -29.19 0.91
N PHE A 14 -13.19 -29.64 1.51
CA PHE A 14 -12.35 -28.83 2.39
C PHE A 14 -11.75 -27.69 1.55
N TRP A 15 -12.53 -26.64 1.33
CA TRP A 15 -11.99 -25.33 1.01
C TRP A 15 -11.27 -24.88 2.27
N GLY A 16 -9.95 -25.06 2.27
CA GLY A 16 -9.08 -24.55 3.32
C GLY A 16 -9.21 -23.04 3.38
N CYS A 17 -10.11 -22.55 4.23
CA CYS A 17 -10.03 -21.21 4.76
C CYS A 17 -8.67 -21.11 5.46
N LYS A 18 -7.69 -20.47 4.81
CA LYS A 18 -6.49 -20.03 5.50
C LYS A 18 -6.97 -19.20 6.70
N ALA A 19 -6.67 -19.67 7.91
CA ALA A 19 -7.01 -18.94 9.13
C ALA A 19 -6.45 -17.52 9.02
N VAL A 20 -7.28 -16.52 9.29
CA VAL A 20 -6.83 -15.12 9.32
C VAL A 20 -5.84 -15.01 10.48
N PRO A 21 -4.64 -14.43 10.27
CA PRO A 21 -3.69 -14.23 11.36
C PRO A 21 -4.37 -13.50 12.52
N GLU A 22 -4.23 -14.05 13.73
CA GLU A 22 -4.81 -13.43 14.93
C GLU A 22 -4.13 -12.10 15.29
N THR A 23 -2.96 -11.83 14.71
CA THR A 23 -2.16 -10.63 14.96
C THR A 23 -1.54 -10.07 13.68
N SER A 24 -1.30 -8.76 13.68
CA SER A 24 -0.69 -8.06 12.55
C SER A 24 0.74 -8.55 12.32
N LYS A 25 1.19 -8.55 11.07
CA LYS A 25 2.60 -8.86 10.72
C LYS A 25 3.60 -7.75 11.07
N TYR A 26 3.09 -6.56 11.38
CA TYR A 26 3.92 -5.41 11.76
C TYR A 26 4.31 -5.49 13.22
N GLU A 27 5.39 -4.80 13.59
CA GLU A 27 5.81 -4.61 14.98
C GLU A 27 6.02 -3.12 15.29
N ALA A 28 5.92 -2.74 16.57
CA ALA A 28 6.27 -1.40 17.00
C ALA A 28 7.72 -1.07 16.59
N GLY A 29 7.92 0.14 16.05
CA GLY A 29 9.20 0.57 15.49
C GLY A 29 9.40 0.22 14.01
N ASP A 30 8.57 -0.65 13.41
CA ASP A 30 8.62 -0.88 11.96
C ASP A 30 8.35 0.45 11.22
N TYR A 31 9.15 0.74 10.19
CA TYR A 31 8.97 1.94 9.37
C TYR A 31 9.32 1.71 7.89
N VAL A 32 8.80 2.60 7.04
CA VAL A 32 9.15 2.73 5.63
C VAL A 32 9.15 4.20 5.22
N ILE A 33 10.03 4.56 4.30
CA ILE A 33 10.14 5.88 3.69
C ILE A 33 10.00 5.71 2.18
N TYR A 34 8.98 6.33 1.61
CA TYR A 34 8.72 6.37 0.19
C TYR A 34 9.07 7.73 -0.39
N LYS A 35 9.47 7.72 -1.67
CA LYS A 35 9.58 8.92 -2.49
C LYS A 35 8.65 8.84 -3.69
N TYR A 36 7.81 9.84 -3.85
CA TYR A 36 6.88 10.01 -4.97
C TYR A 36 7.32 11.20 -5.83
N TYR A 37 7.57 10.98 -7.12
CA TYR A 37 8.19 11.98 -7.99
C TYR A 37 7.84 11.78 -9.46
N GLY A 38 8.14 12.76 -10.32
CA GLY A 38 7.84 12.72 -11.75
C GLY A 38 7.18 14.00 -12.22
N SER A 39 6.91 14.13 -13.52
CA SER A 39 6.39 15.37 -14.11
C SER A 39 4.97 15.76 -13.68
N TYR A 40 4.22 14.88 -13.00
CA TYR A 40 2.88 15.17 -12.51
C TYR A 40 2.85 16.24 -11.40
N ARG A 41 4.00 16.55 -10.80
CA ARG A 41 4.14 17.55 -9.74
C ARG A 41 5.54 18.20 -9.76
N PRO A 42 5.70 19.43 -9.25
CA PRO A 42 6.99 20.12 -9.26
C PRO A 42 7.98 19.57 -8.22
N GLU A 43 7.54 19.37 -6.98
CA GLU A 43 8.37 18.93 -5.85
C GLU A 43 8.05 17.47 -5.49
N PRO A 44 9.01 16.59 -5.19
CA PRO A 44 8.72 15.22 -4.76
C PRO A 44 8.03 15.18 -3.39
N VAL A 45 7.25 14.12 -3.13
CA VAL A 45 6.80 13.78 -1.78
C VAL A 45 7.67 12.74 -1.15
N ILE A 46 8.07 13.00 0.10
CA ILE A 46 8.60 12.00 1.01
C ILE A 46 7.47 11.64 1.98
N LEU A 47 7.07 10.37 1.97
CA LEU A 47 6.07 9.83 2.87
C LEU A 47 6.76 8.83 3.80
N THR A 48 6.68 9.05 5.09
CA THR A 48 7.16 8.11 6.10
C THR A 48 5.98 7.51 6.83
N GLU A 49 5.92 6.19 6.91
CA GLU A 49 4.98 5.47 7.76
C GLU A 49 5.77 4.74 8.85
N LYS A 50 5.37 4.92 10.11
CA LYS A 50 6.02 4.27 11.27
C LYS A 50 4.96 3.71 12.21
N ILE A 51 5.11 2.44 12.58
CA ILE A 51 4.29 1.80 13.61
C ILE A 51 4.76 2.31 14.98
N LEU A 52 3.91 3.08 15.65
CA LEU A 52 4.16 3.59 17.00
C LEU A 52 3.88 2.51 18.05
N SER A 53 2.76 1.81 17.90
CA SER A 53 2.34 0.77 18.84
C SER A 53 1.51 -0.31 18.16
N LYS A 54 1.49 -1.50 18.77
CA LYS A 54 0.72 -2.67 18.35
C LYS A 54 0.07 -3.34 19.55
N THR A 55 -1.23 -3.62 19.44
CA THR A 55 -1.99 -4.42 20.39
C THR A 55 -2.84 -5.43 19.62
N GLY A 56 -2.34 -6.67 19.49
CA GLY A 56 -2.96 -7.69 18.63
C GLY A 56 -2.95 -7.25 17.16
N ASN A 57 -4.14 -7.01 16.60
CA ASN A 57 -4.33 -6.45 15.25
C ASN A 57 -4.46 -4.93 15.21
N LYS A 58 -4.56 -4.25 16.37
CA LYS A 58 -4.64 -2.79 16.39
C LYS A 58 -3.26 -2.18 16.26
N LEU A 59 -3.10 -1.32 15.26
CA LEU A 59 -1.87 -0.57 15.00
C LEU A 59 -2.13 0.91 15.17
N GLU A 60 -1.20 1.61 15.80
CA GLU A 60 -1.08 3.05 15.73
C GLU A 60 0.08 3.39 14.80
N ILE A 61 -0.21 4.14 13.73
CA ILE A 61 0.73 4.43 12.64
C ILE A 61 0.92 5.94 12.58
N LEU A 62 2.14 6.42 12.80
CA LEU A 62 2.53 7.78 12.45
C LEU A 62 2.77 7.85 10.94
N VAL A 63 2.14 8.83 10.30
CA VAL A 63 2.36 9.14 8.89
C VAL A 63 2.81 10.58 8.77
N ASP A 64 4.04 10.75 8.28
CA ASP A 64 4.62 12.05 7.97
C ASP A 64 4.67 12.23 6.45
N TRP A 65 4.17 13.36 5.98
CA TRP A 65 4.18 13.76 4.59
C TRP A 65 4.99 15.04 4.44
N LYS A 66 5.92 15.09 3.48
CA LYS A 66 6.73 16.27 3.19
C LYS A 66 6.85 16.51 1.69
N SER A 67 6.73 17.76 1.27
CA SER A 67 6.95 18.20 -0.11
C SER A 67 7.49 19.62 -0.13
N GLY A 68 8.72 19.82 -0.62
CA GLY A 68 9.38 21.13 -0.57
C GLY A 68 9.45 21.67 0.87
N LYS A 69 8.80 22.81 1.13
CA LYS A 69 8.73 23.46 2.45
C LYS A 69 7.51 23.04 3.29
N GLU A 70 6.57 22.29 2.70
CA GLU A 70 5.40 21.81 3.41
C GLU A 70 5.67 20.49 4.12
N GLY A 71 5.16 20.38 5.34
CA GLY A 71 5.23 19.17 6.15
C GLY A 71 3.94 19.01 6.94
N ARG A 72 3.46 17.76 7.05
CA ARG A 72 2.22 17.44 7.71
C ARG A 72 2.36 16.07 8.40
N SER A 73 1.71 15.87 9.54
CA SER A 73 1.84 14.67 10.36
C SER A 73 0.49 14.23 10.94
N TRP A 74 0.22 12.92 10.88
CA TRP A 74 -0.99 12.31 11.44
C TRP A 74 -0.69 10.99 12.12
N LYS A 75 -1.53 10.62 13.09
CA LYS A 75 -1.65 9.24 13.56
C LYS A 75 -2.89 8.60 12.99
N GLN A 76 -2.73 7.39 12.46
CA GLN A 76 -3.82 6.52 12.06
C GLN A 76 -3.90 5.39 13.07
N VAL A 77 -5.10 5.10 13.57
CA VAL A 77 -5.37 3.85 14.28
C VAL A 77 -6.15 2.96 13.33
N VAL A 78 -5.64 1.77 13.10
CA VAL A 78 -6.26 0.77 12.21
C VAL A 78 -6.32 -0.57 12.90
N THR A 79 -7.37 -1.33 12.60
CA THR A 79 -7.44 -2.76 12.93
C THR A 79 -7.02 -3.56 11.69
N ASP A 80 -5.83 -4.15 11.74
CA ASP A 80 -5.17 -4.83 10.62
C ASP A 80 -5.82 -6.18 10.30
N THR A 81 -6.88 -6.14 9.50
CA THR A 81 -7.59 -7.33 9.00
C THR A 81 -7.64 -7.31 7.48
N PRO A 82 -7.77 -8.47 6.81
CA PRO A 82 -7.92 -8.51 5.36
C PRO A 82 -9.09 -7.65 4.85
N PHE A 83 -10.19 -7.60 5.60
CA PHE A 83 -11.34 -6.75 5.27
C PHE A 83 -10.98 -5.27 5.34
N ASN A 84 -10.34 -4.82 6.42
CA ASN A 84 -9.97 -3.42 6.58
C ASN A 84 -8.89 -2.99 5.59
N GLN A 85 -7.89 -3.84 5.32
CA GLN A 85 -6.89 -3.60 4.28
C GLN A 85 -7.53 -3.42 2.91
N LYS A 86 -8.48 -4.29 2.54
CA LYS A 86 -9.16 -4.23 1.24
C LYS A 86 -10.02 -2.96 1.09
N ASN A 87 -10.65 -2.52 2.17
CA ASN A 87 -11.59 -1.39 2.16
C ASN A 87 -10.97 -0.08 2.67
N SER A 88 -9.66 -0.06 2.96
CA SER A 88 -8.94 1.11 3.51
C SER A 88 -9.62 1.71 4.74
N ILE A 89 -10.10 0.86 5.66
CA ILE A 89 -10.83 1.29 6.86
C ILE A 89 -9.83 1.81 7.90
N ILE A 90 -10.10 3.02 8.40
CA ILE A 90 -9.35 3.65 9.48
C ILE A 90 -10.30 3.82 10.68
N ASP A 91 -9.88 3.34 11.84
CA ASP A 91 -10.69 3.40 13.06
C ASP A 91 -10.69 4.81 13.66
N LYS A 92 -9.52 5.48 13.61
CA LYS A 92 -9.34 6.84 14.11
C LYS A 92 -8.21 7.55 13.37
N LEU A 93 -8.41 8.84 13.08
CA LEU A 93 -7.42 9.72 12.47
C LEU A 93 -7.15 10.91 13.39
N VAL A 94 -5.88 11.19 13.66
CA VAL A 94 -5.45 12.30 14.54
C VAL A 94 -4.44 13.15 13.80
N ARG A 95 -4.70 14.44 13.68
CA ARG A 95 -3.73 15.41 13.15
C ARG A 95 -2.76 15.85 14.24
N ILE A 96 -1.49 15.97 13.89
CA ILE A 96 -0.45 16.51 14.76
C ILE A 96 0.01 17.86 14.19
N GLU A 97 -0.20 18.94 14.95
CA GLU A 97 0.25 20.29 14.59
C GLU A 97 0.89 20.94 15.82
N ASN A 98 2.16 21.37 15.72
CA ASN A 98 2.89 22.03 16.81
C ASN A 98 2.87 21.21 18.13
N GLY A 99 2.95 19.88 18.02
CA GLY A 99 2.87 18.97 19.16
C GLY A 99 1.46 18.74 19.74
N LYS A 100 0.44 19.42 19.21
CA LYS A 100 -0.95 19.23 19.60
C LYS A 100 -1.61 18.17 18.72
N GLU A 101 -2.30 17.23 19.37
CA GLU A 101 -3.12 16.21 18.72
C GLU A 101 -4.58 16.66 18.62
N THR A 102 -5.16 16.52 17.42
CA THR A 102 -6.58 16.80 17.18
C THR A 102 -7.19 15.64 16.41
N GLU A 103 -8.15 14.95 17.03
CA GLU A 103 -8.90 13.90 16.36
C GLU A 103 -9.76 14.48 15.23
N LEU A 104 -9.69 13.86 14.07
CA LEU A 104 -10.43 14.25 12.88
C LEU A 104 -11.58 13.25 12.67
N PRO A 105 -12.82 13.74 12.49
CA PRO A 105 -13.97 12.86 12.29
C PRO A 105 -13.94 12.16 10.92
N ASN A 106 -13.18 12.68 9.95
CA ASN A 106 -12.93 12.10 8.62
C ASN A 106 -14.18 11.57 7.88
N LYS A 107 -15.34 12.23 8.05
CA LYS A 107 -16.67 11.72 7.60
C LYS A 107 -16.74 11.39 6.10
N ASP A 108 -15.95 12.07 5.27
CA ASP A 108 -15.95 11.91 3.80
C ASP A 108 -14.57 11.51 3.25
N ASN A 109 -13.67 10.98 4.09
CA ASN A 109 -12.27 10.69 3.74
C ASN A 109 -11.44 11.89 3.25
N LEU A 110 -11.94 13.12 3.41
CA LEU A 110 -11.26 14.33 2.93
C LEU A 110 -9.91 14.55 3.63
N ASP A 111 -9.84 14.32 4.94
CA ASP A 111 -8.61 14.51 5.69
C ASP A 111 -7.58 13.43 5.37
N LEU A 112 -8.04 12.20 5.18
CA LEU A 112 -7.22 11.10 4.69
C LEU A 112 -6.66 11.40 3.28
N PHE A 113 -7.50 11.90 2.38
CA PHE A 113 -7.09 12.32 1.04
C PHE A 113 -6.00 13.38 1.09
N LYS A 114 -6.14 14.39 1.96
CA LYS A 114 -5.13 15.45 2.14
C LYS A 114 -3.79 14.92 2.66
N LEU A 115 -3.82 13.87 3.49
CA LEU A 115 -2.61 13.22 3.98
C LEU A 115 -1.86 12.51 2.84
N TYR A 116 -2.56 11.84 1.94
CA TYR A 116 -1.97 11.10 0.82
C TYR A 116 -1.94 11.91 -0.49
N GLU A 117 -2.03 13.23 -0.40
CA GLU A 117 -2.04 14.11 -1.56
C GLU A 117 -0.76 13.93 -2.38
N GLY A 118 -0.95 13.60 -3.65
CA GLY A 118 0.14 13.39 -4.60
C GLY A 118 0.97 12.12 -4.35
N THR A 119 0.49 11.14 -3.58
CA THR A 119 1.12 9.81 -3.44
C THR A 119 0.46 8.75 -4.33
N TYR A 120 -0.53 9.11 -5.14
CA TYR A 120 -1.19 8.18 -6.05
C TYR A 120 -1.48 8.85 -7.37
N LEU A 121 -1.47 8.03 -8.43
CA LEU A 121 -1.90 8.39 -9.76
C LEU A 121 -2.66 7.20 -10.34
N MET A 122 -3.97 7.40 -10.56
CA MET A 122 -4.83 6.34 -11.05
C MET A 122 -4.87 6.30 -12.58
N PRO A 123 -4.83 5.10 -13.18
CA PRO A 123 -5.03 4.97 -14.62
C PRO A 123 -6.49 5.28 -14.99
N GLN A 124 -6.71 5.86 -16.16
CA GLN A 124 -8.05 6.20 -16.67
C GLN A 124 -8.84 4.96 -17.12
N HIS A 125 -8.14 3.87 -17.44
CA HIS A 125 -8.72 2.61 -17.89
C HIS A 125 -7.99 1.44 -17.21
N SER A 126 -8.63 0.27 -17.21
CA SER A 126 -8.00 -0.97 -16.74
C SER A 126 -6.68 -1.23 -17.49
N PRO A 127 -5.53 -1.30 -16.79
CA PRO A 127 -4.24 -1.55 -17.43
C PRO A 127 -4.20 -2.93 -18.09
N ARG A 128 -3.55 -3.03 -19.27
CA ARG A 128 -3.35 -4.30 -19.98
C ARG A 128 -1.93 -4.80 -19.75
N LEU A 129 -1.79 -5.98 -19.13
CA LEU A 129 -0.49 -6.61 -18.90
C LEU A 129 0.22 -6.90 -20.23
N ILE A 130 1.51 -6.60 -20.29
CA ILE A 130 2.36 -6.79 -21.47
C ILE A 130 3.55 -7.69 -21.14
N ASN A 131 4.11 -7.54 -19.94
CA ASN A 131 5.23 -8.35 -19.49
C ASN A 131 5.15 -8.61 -17.99
N GLU A 132 5.66 -9.77 -17.57
CA GLU A 132 5.87 -10.13 -16.17
C GLU A 132 7.19 -10.90 -16.04
N GLU A 133 8.01 -10.50 -15.09
CA GLU A 133 9.26 -11.19 -14.77
C GLU A 133 9.49 -11.22 -13.25
N LYS A 134 10.30 -12.18 -12.80
CA LYS A 134 10.84 -12.20 -11.43
C LYS A 134 12.33 -11.86 -11.47
N LYS A 135 12.77 -10.94 -10.62
CA LYS A 135 14.19 -10.58 -10.50
C LYS A 135 14.49 -10.02 -9.12
N ASN A 136 15.75 -10.17 -8.69
CA ASN A 136 16.23 -9.54 -7.47
C ASN A 136 16.45 -8.05 -7.72
N LEU A 137 15.86 -7.20 -6.88
CA LEU A 137 15.98 -5.75 -6.97
C LEU A 137 16.34 -5.14 -5.62
N PRO A 138 17.12 -4.04 -5.61
CA PRO A 138 17.32 -3.26 -4.42
C PRO A 138 16.01 -2.54 -4.04
N VAL A 139 15.67 -2.59 -2.76
CA VAL A 139 14.52 -1.90 -2.15
C VAL A 139 15.00 -1.25 -0.87
N GLY A 140 15.10 0.07 -0.85
CA GLY A 140 15.82 0.77 0.22
C GLY A 140 17.24 0.23 0.40
N ASN A 141 17.51 -0.36 1.57
CA ASN A 141 18.84 -0.88 1.95
C ASN A 141 18.99 -2.39 1.70
N ASP A 142 17.93 -3.09 1.29
CA ASP A 142 17.90 -4.55 1.16
C ASP A 142 17.69 -4.99 -0.30
N ASN A 143 17.81 -6.29 -0.56
CA ASN A 143 17.49 -6.89 -1.85
C ASN A 143 16.35 -7.91 -1.69
N TYR A 144 15.39 -7.86 -2.60
CA TYR A 144 14.22 -8.73 -2.58
C TYR A 144 14.03 -9.42 -3.93
N LEU A 145 13.55 -10.66 -3.89
CA LEU A 145 12.98 -11.28 -5.07
C LEU A 145 11.65 -10.59 -5.38
N CYS A 146 11.64 -9.80 -6.44
CA CYS A 146 10.49 -9.01 -6.85
C CYS A 146 9.83 -9.59 -8.09
N ARG A 147 8.51 -9.46 -8.15
CA ARG A 147 7.73 -9.59 -9.38
C ARG A 147 7.56 -8.21 -10.00
N VAL A 148 8.02 -8.06 -11.24
CA VAL A 148 7.90 -6.82 -12.03
C VAL A 148 6.91 -7.04 -13.15
N ARG A 149 5.87 -6.22 -13.19
CA ARG A 149 4.79 -6.29 -14.18
C ARG A 149 4.72 -4.98 -14.96
N VAL A 150 4.70 -5.08 -16.28
CA VAL A 150 4.58 -3.93 -17.19
C VAL A 150 3.23 -3.97 -17.88
N TYR A 151 2.53 -2.85 -17.87
CA TYR A 151 1.19 -2.70 -18.43
C TYR A 151 1.14 -1.52 -19.40
N LYS A 152 0.34 -1.63 -20.47
CA LYS A 152 -0.11 -0.47 -21.24
C LYS A 152 -1.33 0.12 -20.57
N THR A 153 -1.35 1.44 -20.44
CA THR A 153 -2.48 2.17 -19.87
C THR A 153 -2.58 3.59 -20.43
N LYS A 154 -3.51 4.37 -19.88
CA LYS A 154 -3.66 5.79 -20.13
C LYS A 154 -3.71 6.53 -18.80
N VAL A 155 -2.91 7.56 -18.65
CA VAL A 155 -2.84 8.39 -17.45
C VAL A 155 -2.75 9.85 -17.84
N MET A 156 -3.52 10.71 -17.18
CA MET A 156 -3.59 12.15 -17.52
C MET A 156 -3.83 12.42 -19.02
N GLY A 157 -4.66 11.60 -19.69
CA GLY A 157 -4.94 11.75 -21.11
C GLY A 157 -3.88 11.17 -22.06
N ARG A 158 -2.75 10.65 -21.56
CA ARG A 158 -1.62 10.17 -22.36
C ARG A 158 -1.45 8.66 -22.27
N HIS A 159 -1.06 8.02 -23.38
CA HIS A 159 -0.62 6.63 -23.35
C HIS A 159 0.66 6.50 -22.52
N ALA A 160 0.71 5.49 -21.66
CA ALA A 160 1.84 5.25 -20.78
C ALA A 160 2.10 3.76 -20.58
N ASP A 161 3.36 3.45 -20.30
CA ASP A 161 3.79 2.19 -19.72
C ASP A 161 3.79 2.32 -18.20
N MET A 162 2.96 1.50 -17.54
CA MET A 162 2.93 1.37 -16.09
C MET A 162 3.79 0.18 -15.68
N THR A 163 4.81 0.40 -14.87
CA THR A 163 5.59 -0.67 -14.25
C THR A 163 5.21 -0.77 -12.78
N VAL A 164 4.85 -1.96 -12.30
CA VAL A 164 4.56 -2.23 -10.89
C VAL A 164 5.52 -3.30 -10.40
N THR A 165 6.15 -3.05 -9.25
CA THR A 165 7.05 -3.98 -8.58
C THR A 165 6.47 -4.31 -7.21
N ASP A 166 6.33 -5.60 -6.94
CA ASP A 166 5.89 -6.14 -5.65
C ASP A 166 6.77 -7.33 -5.22
N SER A 167 6.79 -7.62 -3.93
CA SER A 167 7.46 -8.80 -3.37
C SER A 167 6.62 -9.34 -2.21
N GLU A 168 6.51 -10.66 -2.11
CA GLU A 168 5.81 -11.33 -1.01
C GLU A 168 6.58 -11.22 0.32
N GLU A 169 7.89 -10.99 0.24
CA GLU A 169 8.81 -10.85 1.38
C GLU A 169 8.85 -9.41 1.90
N PHE A 170 8.48 -8.44 1.07
CA PHE A 170 8.43 -7.04 1.46
C PHE A 170 7.19 -6.79 2.34
N LYS A 171 7.42 -6.31 3.57
CA LYS A 171 6.33 -6.14 4.55
C LYS A 171 5.31 -5.09 4.13
N TRP A 172 5.71 -4.03 3.45
CA TRP A 172 4.84 -2.90 3.15
C TRP A 172 4.13 -3.04 1.80
N THR A 173 3.20 -2.14 1.50
CA THR A 173 2.22 -2.30 0.41
C THR A 173 2.85 -2.50 -0.98
N ASN A 174 3.77 -1.63 -1.40
CA ASN A 174 4.37 -1.68 -2.73
C ASN A 174 5.87 -1.42 -2.67
N VAL A 175 6.66 -2.13 -3.48
CA VAL A 175 8.10 -1.89 -3.62
C VAL A 175 8.36 -0.66 -4.49
N SER A 176 7.75 -0.62 -5.68
CA SER A 176 7.79 0.54 -6.56
C SER A 176 6.68 0.51 -7.59
N SER A 177 6.36 1.67 -8.16
CA SER A 177 5.48 1.79 -9.32
C SER A 177 5.89 2.99 -10.14
N SER A 178 5.76 2.95 -11.46
CA SER A 178 6.02 4.11 -12.32
C SER A 178 5.12 4.14 -13.55
N TYR A 179 4.88 5.35 -14.05
CA TYR A 179 4.27 5.61 -15.36
C TYR A 179 5.27 6.38 -16.22
N LYS A 180 5.57 5.85 -17.41
CA LYS A 180 6.38 6.53 -18.42
C LYS A 180 5.55 6.77 -19.68
N ASP A 181 5.66 7.95 -20.28
CA ASP A 181 5.00 8.23 -21.55
C ASP A 181 5.64 7.44 -22.72
N SER A 182 5.07 7.55 -23.92
CA SER A 182 5.56 6.86 -25.12
C SER A 182 6.96 7.29 -25.58
N ARG A 183 7.51 8.38 -25.03
CA ARG A 183 8.88 8.86 -25.28
C ARG A 183 9.83 8.47 -24.14
N GLY A 184 9.36 7.72 -23.15
CA GLY A 184 10.13 7.34 -21.96
C GLY A 184 10.17 8.40 -20.87
N GLY A 185 9.47 9.52 -21.03
CA GLY A 185 9.38 10.59 -20.04
C GLY A 185 8.66 10.13 -18.78
N LEU A 186 9.25 10.37 -17.60
CA LEU A 186 8.68 9.94 -16.33
C LEU A 186 7.50 10.83 -15.91
N ILE A 187 6.31 10.26 -15.91
CA ILE A 187 5.08 10.94 -15.47
C ILE A 187 4.99 10.89 -13.95
N TYR A 188 5.18 9.71 -13.38
CA TYR A 188 5.06 9.42 -11.94
C TYR A 188 5.93 8.21 -11.61
N ALA A 189 6.54 8.21 -10.44
CA ALA A 189 7.19 7.07 -9.80
C ALA A 189 6.99 7.12 -8.30
N VAL A 190 6.94 5.94 -7.70
CA VAL A 190 7.15 5.71 -6.27
C VAL A 190 8.27 4.68 -6.10
N GLU A 191 9.17 4.95 -5.17
CA GLU A 191 10.22 4.03 -4.75
C GLU A 191 10.39 4.05 -3.23
N VAL A 192 10.81 2.92 -2.66
CA VAL A 192 11.21 2.83 -1.25
C VAL A 192 12.64 3.35 -1.12
N LEU A 193 12.83 4.38 -0.31
CA LEU A 193 14.15 4.92 0.02
C LEU A 193 14.80 4.16 1.18
N GLU A 194 14.01 3.78 2.18
CA GLU A 194 14.48 3.12 3.38
C GLU A 194 13.31 2.36 4.02
N HIS A 195 13.61 1.26 4.70
CA HIS A 195 12.67 0.60 5.61
C HIS A 195 13.45 -0.15 6.70
N GLY A 196 12.76 -0.56 7.76
CA GLY A 196 13.36 -1.38 8.80
C GLY A 196 12.55 -1.35 10.08
N ASN A 197 13.23 -1.58 11.21
CA ASN A 197 12.68 -1.44 12.55
C ASN A 197 13.60 -0.57 13.41
N ARG A 198 13.10 0.54 13.95
CA ARG A 198 13.80 1.40 14.90
C ARG A 198 12.99 1.43 16.20
N LYS A 199 13.47 0.68 17.20
CA LYS A 199 12.92 0.72 18.57
C LYS A 199 13.13 2.08 19.21
#